data_AF-A0A831V2H8-F1
#
_entry.id   AF-A0A831V2H8-F1
#
_cell.length_a   1.000
_cell.length_b   1.000
_cell.length_c   1.000
_cell.angle_alpha   90.00
_cell.angle_beta   90.00
_cell.angle_gamma   90.00
#
_symmetry.space_group_name_H-M   'P 1'
#
loop_
_entity.id
_entity.type
_entity.pdbx_description
1 polymer ?
#
loop_
_entity_poly.entity_id
_entity_poly.type
_entity_poly.pdbx_seq_one_letter_code
_entity_poly.pdbx_strand_id
1 'polypeptide(L)'
;MGLNTKKFALALGLTGGIAYIICAFIVSLFPGLTLKLIISLFHLVDGEVLTRNVTVTFGGAVAGALEVFVYGCVFGFVFALIYNRLVAPRPASQV
;
A
#
# COMPACT_ATOMS: atom_id res chain seq x y z
N MET A 1 -11.92 -11.21 -18.98
CA MET A 1 -12.39 -9.86 -18.60
C MET A 1 -11.14 -9.01 -18.33
N GLY A 2 -11.03 -7.80 -18.88
CA GLY A 2 -9.87 -6.94 -18.68
C GLY A 2 -10.10 -5.89 -17.60
N LEU A 3 -9.06 -5.53 -16.84
CA LEU A 3 -9.10 -4.43 -15.89
C LEU A 3 -8.96 -3.09 -16.62
N ASN A 4 -9.76 -2.10 -16.25
CA ASN A 4 -9.50 -0.72 -16.65
C ASN A 4 -8.32 -0.19 -15.83
N THR A 5 -7.14 -0.12 -16.44
CA THR A 5 -5.87 0.18 -15.77
C THR A 5 -5.93 1.47 -14.93
N LYS A 6 -6.51 2.55 -15.47
CA LYS A 6 -6.58 3.84 -14.78
C LYS A 6 -7.52 3.78 -13.58
N LYS A 7 -8.73 3.23 -13.77
CA LYS A 7 -9.72 3.12 -12.68
C LYS A 7 -9.23 2.20 -11.57
N PHE A 8 -8.59 1.08 -11.93
CA PHE A 8 -8.03 0.14 -10.97
C PHE A 8 -6.88 0.77 -10.17
N ALA A 9 -5.93 1.42 -10.85
CA ALA A 9 -4.84 2.15 -10.19
C ALA A 9 -5.36 3.17 -9.17
N LEU A 10 -6.33 3.99 -9.58
CA LEU A 10 -6.89 5.04 -8.73
C LEU A 10 -7.67 4.44 -7.54
N ALA A 11 -8.45 3.38 -7.77
CA ALA A 11 -9.14 2.66 -6.69
C ALA A 11 -8.15 2.05 -5.68
N LEU A 12 -7.05 1.48 -6.15
CA LEU A 12 -6.04 0.87 -5.28
C LEU A 12 -5.30 1.94 -4.46
N GLY A 13 -4.91 3.04 -5.10
CA GLY A 13 -4.31 4.18 -4.41
C GLY A 13 -5.22 4.77 -3.34
N LEU A 14 -6.50 5.03 -3.67
CA LEU A 14 -7.48 5.54 -2.71
C LEU A 14 -7.70 4.59 -1.54
N THR A 15 -7.86 3.30 -1.83
CA THR A 15 -8.05 2.28 -0.79
C THR A 15 -6.83 2.21 0.14
N GLY A 16 -5.62 2.23 -0.43
CA GLY A 16 -4.38 2.28 0.34
C GLY A 16 -4.27 3.53 1.20
N GLY A 17 -4.57 4.71 0.65
CA GLY A 17 -4.56 5.97 1.39
C GLY A 17 -5.55 5.99 2.56
N ILE A 18 -6.78 5.51 2.36
CA ILE A 18 -7.77 5.38 3.43
C ILE A 18 -7.28 4.40 4.51
N ALA A 19 -6.77 3.24 4.12
CA ALA A 19 -6.23 2.25 5.04
C ALA A 19 -5.06 2.83 5.85
N TYR A 20 -4.19 3.63 5.22
CA TYR A 20 -3.10 4.33 5.90
C TYR A 20 -3.61 5.31 6.95
N ILE A 21 -4.62 6.13 6.64
CA ILE A 21 -5.18 7.09 7.61
C ILE A 21 -5.72 6.35 8.84
N ILE A 22 -6.44 5.25 8.64
CA ILE A 22 -6.93 4.39 9.72
C ILE A 22 -5.75 3.83 10.53
N CYS A 23 -4.70 3.36 9.85
CA CYS A 23 -3.49 2.84 10.48
C CYS A 23 -2.79 3.92 11.33
N ALA A 24 -2.58 5.12 10.79
CA ALA A 24 -1.96 6.24 11.49
C ALA A 24 -2.77 6.64 12.73
N PHE A 25 -4.10 6.64 12.64
CA PHE A 25 -4.97 6.87 13.79
C PHE A 25 -4.78 5.80 14.87
N ILE A 26 -4.75 4.51 14.52
CA ILE A 26 -4.53 3.41 15.48
C ILE A 26 -3.13 3.52 16.13
N VAL A 27 -2.09 3.81 15.34
CA VAL A 27 -0.72 4.03 15.87
C VAL A 27 -0.68 5.19 16.86
N SER A 28 -1.44 6.26 16.62
CA SER A 28 -1.51 7.41 17.52
C SER A 28 -2.12 7.06 18.89
N LEU A 29 -3.06 6.11 18.93
CA LEU A 29 -3.72 5.67 20.16
C LEU A 29 -2.95 4.55 20.87
N PHE A 30 -2.36 3.62 20.11
CA PHE A 30 -1.75 2.39 20.64
C PHE A 30 -0.36 2.11 20.05
N PRO A 31 0.61 3.02 20.18
CA PRO A 31 1.90 2.91 19.48
C PRO A 31 2.66 1.62 19.84
N GLY A 32 2.66 1.23 21.12
CA GLY A 32 3.35 0.02 21.57
C GLY A 32 2.74 -1.29 21.08
N LEU A 33 1.41 -1.35 20.91
CA LEU A 33 0.73 -2.53 20.36
C LEU A 33 1.02 -2.65 18.85
N THR A 34 0.91 -1.55 18.12
CA THR A 34 1.13 -1.56 16.67
C THR A 34 2.58 -1.90 16.34
N LEU A 35 3.56 -1.40 17.10
CA LEU A 35 4.96 -1.77 16.86
C LEU A 35 5.22 -3.27 17.02
N LYS A 36 4.67 -3.89 18.08
CA LYS A 36 4.79 -5.35 18.28
C LYS A 36 4.18 -6.15 17.14
N LEU A 37 3.01 -5.72 16.66
CA LEU A 37 2.33 -6.35 15.53
C LEU A 37 3.14 -6.21 14.23
N ILE A 38 3.64 -5.01 13.91
CA ILE A 38 4.43 -4.76 12.69
C ILE A 38 5.73 -5.56 12.71
N ILE A 39 6.45 -5.59 13.83
CA ILE A 39 7.67 -6.39 14.00
C ILE A 39 7.39 -7.86 13.69
N SER A 40 6.31 -8.41 14.26
CA SER A 40 5.93 -9.80 14.05
C SER A 40 5.43 -10.10 12.63
N LEU A 41 4.61 -9.22 12.04
CA LEU A 41 3.99 -9.43 10.73
C LEU A 41 5.01 -9.34 9.59
N PHE A 42 5.93 -8.38 9.69
CA PHE A 42 6.90 -8.10 8.63
C PHE A 42 8.29 -8.68 8.91
N HIS A 43 8.44 -9.48 9.98
CA HIS A 43 9.72 -10.10 10.37
C HIS A 43 10.86 -9.07 10.52
N LEU A 44 10.58 -7.90 11.09
CA LEU A 44 11.62 -6.88 11.29
C LEU A 44 12.55 -7.32 12.43
N VAL A 45 13.83 -7.42 12.12
CA VAL A 45 14.85 -7.95 13.03
C VAL A 45 15.32 -6.90 14.06
N ASP A 46 15.19 -5.61 13.75
CA ASP A 46 15.67 -4.48 14.58
C ASP A 46 14.53 -3.58 15.10
N GLY A 47 13.66 -4.15 15.94
CA GLY A 47 12.58 -3.40 16.58
C GLY A 47 13.05 -2.20 17.43
N GLU A 48 14.28 -2.25 17.96
CA GLU A 48 14.84 -1.18 18.81
C GLU A 48 15.18 0.12 18.07
N VAL A 49 15.47 0.07 16.77
CA VAL A 49 15.72 1.27 15.97
C VAL A 49 14.40 1.99 15.68
N LEU A 50 13.29 1.25 15.60
CA LEU A 50 11.96 1.78 15.36
C LEU A 50 11.22 2.23 16.62
N THR A 51 11.68 1.85 17.82
CA THR A 51 11.04 2.27 19.09
C THR A 51 11.50 3.65 19.56
N ARG A 52 12.66 4.14 19.11
CA ARG A 52 13.17 5.46 19.51
C ARG A 52 12.49 6.56 18.69
N ASN A 53 11.49 7.20 19.28
CA ASN A 53 10.87 8.46 18.82
C ASN A 53 9.89 8.37 17.63
N VAL A 54 9.05 7.33 17.54
CA VAL A 54 7.90 7.37 16.61
C VAL A 54 6.84 8.32 17.16
N THR A 55 6.88 9.57 16.68
CA THR A 55 5.84 10.56 16.92
C THR A 55 5.03 10.74 15.65
N VAL A 56 3.74 10.41 15.71
CA VAL A 56 2.82 10.65 14.60
C VAL A 56 2.53 12.15 14.56
N THR A 57 3.21 12.86 13.66
CA THR A 57 2.92 14.27 13.40
C THR A 57 1.84 14.37 12.33
N PHE A 58 1.01 15.42 12.40
CA PHE A 58 -0.02 15.65 11.38
C PHE A 58 0.59 15.77 9.97
N GLY A 59 1.72 16.50 9.85
CA GLY A 59 2.44 16.63 8.58
C GLY A 59 2.97 15.29 8.06
N GLY A 60 3.55 14.46 8.95
CA GLY A 60 4.00 13.12 8.60
C GLY A 60 2.87 12.19 8.16
N ALA A 61 1.70 12.28 8.82
CA ALA A 61 0.52 11.49 8.46
C ALA A 61 -0.04 11.89 7.09
N VAL A 62 -0.11 13.20 6.77
CA VAL A 62 -0.55 13.66 5.44
C VAL A 62 0.45 13.25 4.36
N ALA A 63 1.75 13.42 4.61
CA ALA A 63 2.80 13.01 3.68
C ALA A 63 2.77 11.50 3.42
N GLY A 64 2.65 10.68 4.47
CA GLY A 64 2.57 9.23 4.34
C GLY A 64 1.29 8.76 3.64
N ALA A 65 0.14 9.41 3.88
CA ALA A 65 -1.09 9.10 3.17
C ALA A 65 -0.95 9.38 1.67
N LEU A 66 -0.31 10.50 1.30
CA LEU A 66 -0.02 10.84 -0.09
C LEU A 66 0.96 9.84 -0.72
N GLU A 67 2.01 9.46 0.01
CA GLU A 67 2.99 8.47 -0.45
C GLU A 67 2.34 7.11 -0.72
N VAL A 68 1.53 6.60 0.21
CA VAL A 68 0.78 5.35 0.03
C VAL A 68 -0.19 5.45 -1.14
N PHE A 69 -0.88 6.58 -1.31
CA PHE A 69 -1.75 6.80 -2.45
C PHE A 69 -0.99 6.72 -3.78
N VAL A 70 0.15 7.40 -3.89
CA VAL A 70 0.99 7.42 -5.10
C VAL A 70 1.53 6.03 -5.40
N TYR A 71 2.12 5.35 -4.41
CA TYR A 71 2.63 3.99 -4.57
C TYR A 71 1.51 3.00 -4.93
N GLY A 72 0.33 3.12 -4.31
CA GLY A 72 -0.83 2.30 -4.66
C GLY A 72 -1.30 2.51 -6.10
N CYS A 73 -1.29 3.76 -6.59
CA CYS A 73 -1.61 4.06 -7.99
C CYS A 73 -0.59 3.44 -8.95
N VAL A 74 0.70 3.60 -8.68
CA VAL A 74 1.79 3.03 -9.50
C VAL A 74 1.70 1.51 -9.51
N PHE A 75 1.59 0.89 -8.33
CA PHE A 75 1.47 -0.56 -8.21
C PHE A 75 0.23 -1.09 -8.92
N GLY A 76 -0.93 -0.45 -8.72
CA GLY A 76 -2.17 -0.85 -9.38
C GLY A 76 -2.12 -0.70 -10.89
N PHE A 77 -1.45 0.34 -11.40
CA PHE A 77 -1.23 0.53 -12.83
C PHE A 77 -0.39 -0.60 -13.42
N VAL A 78 0.75 -0.91 -12.80
CA VAL A 78 1.64 -1.99 -13.23
C VAL A 78 0.92 -3.34 -13.17
N PHE A 79 0.23 -3.62 -12.07
CA PHE A 79 -0.53 -4.85 -11.89
C PHE A 79 -1.59 -5.03 -12.98
N ALA A 80 -2.40 -4.00 -13.24
CA ALA A 80 -3.45 -4.08 -14.25
C ALA A 80 -2.88 -4.26 -15.67
N LEU A 81 -1.72 -3.69 -15.98
CA LEU A 81 -1.03 -3.96 -17.26
C LEU A 81 -0.62 -5.43 -17.38
N ILE A 82 0.03 -5.98 -16.35
CA ILE A 82 0.46 -7.38 -16.34
C ILE A 82 -0.76 -8.31 -16.44
N TYR A 83 -1.79 -8.08 -15.62
CA TYR A 83 -3.02 -8.87 -15.63
C TYR A 83 -3.67 -8.89 -17.03
N ASN A 84 -3.82 -7.73 -17.66
CA ASN A 84 -4.42 -7.64 -18.98
C ASN A 84 -3.60 -8.37 -20.05
N ARG A 85 -2.27 -8.39 -19.92
CA ARG A 85 -1.39 -9.16 -20.83
C ARG A 85 -1.53 -10.67 -20.64
N LEU A 86 -1.69 -11.13 -19.41
CA LEU A 86 -1.83 -12.55 -19.09
C LEU A 86 -3.21 -13.12 -19.46
N VAL A 87 -4.26 -12.29 -19.41
CA VAL A 87 -5.65 -12.69 -19.68
C VAL A 87 -6.07 -12.42 -21.12
N ALA A 88 -5.28 -11.68 -21.91
CA ALA A 88 -5.55 -11.49 -23.33
C ALA A 88 -5.48 -12.85 -24.08
N PRO A 89 -6.47 -13.18 -24.95
CA PRO A 89 -6.41 -14.38 -25.77
C PRO A 89 -5.12 -14.43 -26.60
N ARG A 90 -4.48 -15.61 -26.70
CA ARG A 90 -3.35 -15.80 -27.63
C ARG A 90 -3.82 -15.48 -29.06
N PRO A 91 -3.03 -14.73 -29.85
CA PRO A 91 -3.31 -14.59 -31.27
C PRO A 91 -3.30 -15.97 -31.95
N ALA A 92 -4.26 -16.21 -32.84
CA ALA A 92 -4.49 -17.49 -33.50
C ALA A 92 -3.31 -18.01 -34.35
N SER A 93 -2.22 -17.25 -34.50
CA SER A 93 -0.99 -17.65 -35.19
C SER A 93 0.00 -18.45 -34.33
N GLN A 94 -0.40 -18.84 -33.11
CA GLN A 94 0.43 -19.56 -32.14
C GLN A 94 -0.23 -20.89 -31.68
N VAL A 95 -1.19 -21.40 -32.46
CA VAL A 95 -1.86 -22.70 -32.26
C VAL A 95 -1.82 -23.49 -33.56
#